data_AF-A0A5N5WNP4-F1
#
_entry.id   AF-A0A5N5WNP4-F1
#
_cell.length_a   1.000
_cell.length_b   1.000
_cell.length_c   1.000
_cell.angle_alpha   90.00
_cell.angle_beta   90.00
_cell.angle_gamma   90.00
#
_symmetry.space_group_name_H-M   'P 1'
#
loop_
_entity.id
_entity.type
_entity.pdbx_description
1 polymer ?
#
loop_
_entity_poly.entity_id
_entity_poly.type
_entity_poly.pdbx_seq_one_letter_code
_entity_poly.pdbx_strand_id
1 'polypeptide(L)'
;MAGSFVAYHEPGIVEILTIVSFFFILSLAEWLSAKIIRAGIIGQITVGIVYGKPLADILETDWQKTFLSLGYVGLILIIFEGGGLGARIDLLRENFVLSMVGAATGVCFPIGLSYLLLYLGFGYGPVETFIIGAALSATSLGTTFAVISSASSKINLAQTRIGSVLVSAAVIDDVVGLVMSSVIGNLGKIEGGGDINLGWLIGRPIVASIGMALVTPVVTKYIFAPIFRRYIEYHFARFDHISNIVLMTLVLSAFISIAAFAGTSVLFGSFLAGTFLSYLPSKHPEGPFVVMSREEGEREAGKSPTFVHTFERYLLDVQKYLMEPLFFASVGFAIPFVQLWTGERIWRGIVFTLLMIFAKFVVGGWIPFWNFLSPKSLLKRKTSDEANEFTGEATCDSGQHTGKIKRVTASLSGLLLGSAMVARGEIGLLIIEIGYNETSYVSEDGFIIGVWAILLNTIIGPVAVGLLVKYYGKRIAEGEWGLQNPAVSVQGH
;
A
#
# COMPACT_ATOMS: atom_id res chain seq x y z
N MET A 1 30.30 41.46 2.79
CA MET A 1 28.87 41.15 2.52
C MET A 1 28.77 40.26 1.28
N ALA A 2 29.28 39.04 1.35
CA ALA A 2 29.13 38.03 0.29
C ALA A 2 28.58 36.79 1.00
N GLY A 3 27.29 36.53 0.85
CA GLY A 3 26.60 35.46 1.58
C GLY A 3 25.11 35.70 1.87
N SER A 4 24.50 36.80 1.39
CA SER A 4 23.07 37.06 1.64
C SER A 4 22.13 36.53 0.54
N PHE A 5 22.63 36.11 -0.62
CA PHE A 5 21.83 35.56 -1.72
C PHE A 5 22.64 34.59 -2.58
N VAL A 6 21.96 33.64 -3.21
CA VAL A 6 22.55 32.74 -4.22
C VAL A 6 22.56 33.47 -5.55
N ALA A 7 23.73 33.65 -6.15
CA ALA A 7 23.87 34.30 -7.45
C ALA A 7 23.28 33.39 -8.54
N TYR A 8 22.42 33.94 -9.40
CA TYR A 8 21.87 33.21 -10.54
C TYR A 8 22.97 33.00 -11.59
N HIS A 9 23.50 31.79 -11.64
CA HIS A 9 24.40 31.33 -12.70
C HIS A 9 23.62 30.41 -13.62
N GLU A 10 23.68 30.67 -14.92
CA GLU A 10 23.04 29.80 -15.92
C GLU A 10 23.68 28.41 -15.86
N PRO A 11 22.88 27.33 -15.76
CA PRO A 11 23.40 25.98 -15.75
C PRO A 11 24.07 25.64 -17.09
N GLY A 12 25.06 24.76 -17.05
CA GLY A 12 25.78 24.35 -18.25
C GLY A 12 24.87 23.59 -19.22
N ILE A 13 25.15 23.66 -20.52
CA ILE A 13 24.36 22.96 -21.55
C ILE A 13 24.28 21.44 -21.32
N VAL A 14 25.37 20.84 -20.82
CA VAL A 14 25.43 19.40 -20.50
C VAL A 14 24.49 19.04 -19.37
N GLU A 15 24.42 19.88 -18.34
CA GLU A 15 23.55 19.69 -17.18
C GLU A 15 22.07 19.79 -17.61
N ILE A 16 21.72 20.82 -18.39
CA ILE A 16 20.36 21.00 -18.93
C ILE A 16 19.95 19.78 -19.76
N LEU A 17 20.79 19.35 -20.71
CA LEU A 17 20.51 18.19 -21.56
C LEU A 17 20.39 16.91 -20.74
N THR A 18 21.19 16.76 -19.70
CA THR A 18 21.12 15.63 -18.77
C THR A 18 19.78 15.58 -18.06
N ILE A 19 19.34 16.69 -17.47
CA ILE A 19 18.06 16.78 -16.75
C ILE A 19 16.88 16.56 -17.71
N VAL A 20 16.91 17.18 -18.90
CA VAL A 20 15.86 17.00 -19.92
C VAL A 20 15.80 15.54 -20.37
N SER A 21 16.95 14.92 -20.63
CA SER A 21 17.00 13.50 -21.01
C SER A 21 16.49 12.60 -19.88
N PHE A 22 16.84 12.91 -18.62
CA PHE A 22 16.42 12.15 -17.45
C PHE A 22 14.89 12.12 -17.34
N PHE A 23 14.22 13.28 -17.34
CA PHE A 23 12.75 13.34 -17.25
C PHE A 23 12.04 12.72 -18.46
N PHE A 24 12.58 12.90 -19.66
CA PHE A 24 12.02 12.28 -20.87
C PHE A 24 12.11 10.76 -20.81
N ILE A 25 13.29 10.21 -20.49
CA ILE A 25 13.50 8.76 -20.41
C ILE A 25 12.74 8.17 -19.22
N LEU A 26 12.63 8.88 -18.10
CA LEU A 26 11.84 8.45 -16.95
C LEU A 26 10.37 8.24 -17.33
N SER A 27 9.78 9.19 -18.05
CA SER A 27 8.40 9.11 -18.54
C SER A 27 8.24 8.02 -19.61
N LEU A 28 9.20 7.91 -20.53
CA LEU A 28 9.19 6.88 -21.58
C LEU A 28 9.30 5.47 -20.99
N ALA A 29 10.16 5.29 -19.99
CA ALA A 29 10.38 4.00 -19.35
C ALA A 29 9.17 3.56 -18.53
N GLU A 30 8.50 4.48 -17.84
CA GLU A 30 7.23 4.20 -17.16
C GLU A 30 6.19 3.70 -18.17
N TRP A 31 5.97 4.44 -19.26
CA TRP A 31 5.03 4.06 -20.31
C TRP A 31 5.36 2.70 -20.93
N LEU A 32 6.63 2.46 -21.25
CA LEU A 32 7.09 1.22 -21.85
C LEU A 32 6.90 0.03 -20.90
N SER A 33 7.28 0.20 -19.63
CA SER A 33 7.14 -0.84 -18.60
C SER A 33 5.67 -1.13 -18.27
N ALA A 34 4.82 -0.10 -18.22
CA ALA A 34 3.39 -0.25 -18.07
C ALA A 34 2.77 -1.01 -19.26
N LYS A 35 3.27 -0.79 -20.48
CA LYS A 35 2.79 -1.48 -21.67
C LYS A 35 3.21 -2.95 -21.74
N ILE A 36 4.46 -3.25 -21.40
CA ILE A 36 5.05 -4.59 -21.55
C ILE A 36 4.75 -5.48 -20.33
N ILE A 37 5.05 -4.98 -19.13
CA ILE A 37 5.05 -5.76 -17.88
C ILE A 37 3.80 -5.47 -17.03
N ARG A 38 3.03 -4.41 -17.37
CA ARG A 38 1.91 -3.88 -16.58
C ARG A 38 2.33 -3.40 -15.19
N ALA A 39 3.60 -3.02 -15.05
CA ALA A 39 4.18 -2.47 -13.83
C ALA A 39 5.04 -1.25 -14.20
N GLY A 40 4.44 -0.05 -14.25
CA GLY A 40 5.13 1.20 -14.65
C GLY A 40 6.32 1.54 -13.76
N ILE A 41 6.19 1.27 -12.46
CA ILE A 41 7.19 1.52 -11.40
C ILE A 41 8.59 0.95 -11.75
N ILE A 42 8.64 -0.23 -12.38
CA ILE A 42 9.91 -0.89 -12.74
C ILE A 42 10.71 -0.04 -13.74
N GLY A 43 10.03 0.64 -14.66
CA GLY A 43 10.68 1.52 -15.64
C GLY A 43 11.41 2.67 -14.96
N GLN A 44 10.76 3.31 -13.98
CA GLN A 44 11.33 4.45 -13.24
C GLN A 44 12.53 4.04 -12.37
N ILE A 45 12.43 2.90 -11.67
CA ILE A 45 13.56 2.32 -10.91
C ILE A 45 14.73 2.01 -11.84
N THR A 46 14.47 1.43 -13.02
CA THR A 46 15.51 1.11 -14.02
C THR A 46 16.24 2.35 -14.50
N VAL A 47 15.51 3.44 -14.78
CA VAL A 47 16.12 4.73 -15.15
C VAL A 47 16.97 5.27 -14.01
N GLY A 48 16.51 5.17 -12.77
CA GLY A 48 17.30 5.50 -11.59
C GLY A 48 18.63 4.74 -11.54
N ILE A 49 18.58 3.41 -11.70
CA ILE A 49 19.78 2.56 -11.72
C ILE A 49 20.76 2.97 -12.82
N VAL A 50 20.26 3.28 -14.02
CA VAL A 50 21.09 3.65 -15.18
C VAL A 50 21.71 5.03 -15.00
N TYR A 51 20.91 6.04 -14.67
CA TYR A 51 21.36 7.44 -14.59
C TYR A 51 22.12 7.76 -13.31
N GLY A 52 21.87 7.03 -12.23
CA GLY A 52 22.55 7.21 -10.95
C GLY A 52 23.95 6.60 -10.92
N LYS A 53 24.57 6.73 -9.75
CA LYS A 53 25.89 6.19 -9.44
C LYS A 53 26.10 4.69 -9.71
N PRO A 54 25.11 3.79 -9.55
CA PRO A 54 25.34 2.36 -9.71
C PRO A 54 25.82 1.90 -11.09
N LEU A 55 25.52 2.63 -12.16
CA LEU A 55 25.89 2.26 -13.54
C LEU A 55 26.61 3.37 -14.30
N ALA A 56 25.88 4.33 -14.86
CA ALA A 56 26.45 5.29 -15.79
C ALA A 56 26.87 6.61 -15.12
N ASP A 57 26.42 6.86 -13.89
CA ASP A 57 26.75 8.07 -13.08
C ASP A 57 26.60 9.37 -13.89
N ILE A 58 25.55 9.42 -14.71
CA ILE A 58 25.27 10.53 -15.64
C ILE A 58 24.72 11.73 -14.87
N LEU A 59 23.88 11.48 -13.86
CA LEU A 59 23.25 12.51 -13.06
C LEU A 59 24.16 12.89 -11.89
N GLU A 60 24.43 14.19 -11.72
CA GLU A 60 25.29 14.67 -10.63
C GLU A 60 24.71 14.33 -9.24
N THR A 61 25.61 14.14 -8.26
CA THR A 61 25.23 13.72 -6.90
C THR A 61 24.29 14.70 -6.20
N ASP A 62 24.41 16.00 -6.46
CA ASP A 62 23.54 17.02 -5.85
C ASP A 62 22.11 16.95 -6.38
N TRP A 63 21.95 16.62 -7.67
CA TRP A 63 20.63 16.31 -8.25
C TRP A 63 20.06 15.01 -7.67
N GLN A 64 20.87 13.96 -7.51
CA GLN A 64 20.42 12.72 -6.89
C GLN A 64 19.87 12.96 -5.47
N LYS A 65 20.56 13.74 -4.63
CA LYS A 65 20.12 14.11 -3.26
C LYS A 65 18.84 14.96 -3.28
N THR A 66 18.75 15.89 -4.22
CA THR A 66 17.57 16.77 -4.39
C THR A 66 16.35 15.94 -4.79
N PHE A 67 16.50 15.04 -5.76
CA PHE A 67 15.45 14.14 -6.22
C PHE A 67 15.03 13.14 -5.15
N LEU A 68 15.96 12.64 -4.34
CA LEU A 68 15.63 11.82 -3.16
C LEU A 68 14.75 12.60 -2.17
N SER A 69 15.11 13.84 -1.86
CA SER A 69 14.35 14.68 -0.92
C SER A 69 12.94 15.00 -1.44
N LEU A 70 12.83 15.38 -2.72
CA LEU A 70 11.53 15.62 -3.37
C LEU A 70 10.71 14.34 -3.50
N GLY A 71 11.35 13.22 -3.82
CA GLY A 71 10.73 11.90 -3.90
C GLY A 71 10.18 11.45 -2.54
N TYR A 72 10.91 11.70 -1.45
CA TYR A 72 10.43 11.38 -0.10
C TYR A 72 9.20 12.22 0.30
N VAL A 73 9.14 13.50 -0.10
CA VAL A 73 7.91 14.30 0.02
C VAL A 73 6.79 13.71 -0.83
N GLY A 74 7.11 13.28 -2.05
CA GLY A 74 6.19 12.53 -2.91
C GLY A 74 5.62 11.30 -2.22
N LEU A 75 6.45 10.50 -1.55
CA LEU A 75 6.02 9.33 -0.81
C LEU A 75 5.08 9.69 0.36
N ILE A 76 5.39 10.75 1.11
CA ILE A 76 4.50 11.27 2.17
C ILE A 76 3.12 11.59 1.59
N LEU A 77 3.07 12.22 0.42
CA LEU A 77 1.82 12.56 -0.27
C LEU A 77 1.10 11.32 -0.84
N ILE A 78 1.81 10.31 -1.35
CA ILE A 78 1.23 9.01 -1.77
C ILE A 78 0.52 8.35 -0.60
N ILE A 79 1.18 8.28 0.56
CA ILE A 79 0.62 7.62 1.74
C ILE A 79 -0.53 8.44 2.32
N PHE A 80 -0.42 9.77 2.29
CA PHE A 80 -1.49 10.68 2.71
C PHE A 80 -2.75 10.53 1.84
N GLU A 81 -2.60 10.54 0.51
CA GLU A 81 -3.72 10.43 -0.44
C GLU A 81 -4.24 8.99 -0.54
N GLY A 82 -3.42 8.05 -1.01
CA GLY A 82 -3.85 6.69 -1.28
C GLY A 82 -4.10 5.88 -0.01
N GLY A 83 -3.21 6.00 0.97
CA GLY A 83 -3.30 5.30 2.24
C GLY A 83 -4.31 5.93 3.21
N GLY A 84 -4.30 7.25 3.36
CA GLY A 84 -5.09 7.94 4.38
C GLY A 84 -6.46 8.43 3.88
N LEU A 85 -6.47 9.31 2.89
CA LEU A 85 -7.70 9.92 2.34
C LEU A 85 -8.57 8.92 1.58
N GLY A 86 -7.94 8.06 0.78
CA GLY A 86 -8.59 7.03 -0.04
C GLY A 86 -8.87 5.71 0.69
N ALA A 87 -8.46 5.56 1.96
CA ALA A 87 -8.71 4.34 2.73
C ALA A 87 -10.22 4.11 2.91
N ARG A 88 -10.71 3.01 2.33
CA ARG A 88 -12.09 2.54 2.55
C ARG A 88 -12.22 1.82 3.89
N ILE A 89 -12.18 2.60 4.98
CA ILE A 89 -12.31 2.11 6.37
C ILE A 89 -13.64 1.35 6.56
N ASP A 90 -14.67 1.70 5.80
CA ASP A 90 -15.97 1.01 5.82
C ASP A 90 -15.84 -0.48 5.45
N LEU A 91 -15.04 -0.80 4.42
CA LEU A 91 -14.80 -2.19 4.02
C LEU A 91 -13.99 -2.97 5.07
N LEU A 92 -13.07 -2.27 5.74
CA LEU A 92 -12.29 -2.84 6.83
C LEU A 92 -13.20 -3.19 8.00
N ARG A 93 -14.22 -2.38 8.30
CA ARG A 93 -15.21 -2.69 9.34
C ARG A 93 -16.08 -3.90 9.00
N GLU A 94 -16.49 -4.05 7.74
CA GLU A 94 -17.36 -5.16 7.31
C GLU A 94 -16.65 -6.53 7.33
N ASN A 95 -15.36 -6.56 6.97
CA ASN A 95 -14.60 -7.81 6.84
C ASN A 95 -13.45 -7.93 7.85
N PHE A 96 -13.55 -7.19 8.97
CA PHE A 96 -12.46 -6.97 9.93
C PHE A 96 -11.73 -8.24 10.35
N VAL A 97 -12.45 -9.28 10.78
CA VAL A 97 -11.84 -10.51 11.31
C VAL A 97 -11.02 -11.23 10.24
N LEU A 98 -11.59 -11.39 9.04
CA LEU A 98 -10.94 -12.11 7.94
C LEU A 98 -9.74 -11.32 7.42
N SER A 99 -9.88 -10.00 7.28
CA SER A 99 -8.79 -9.11 6.86
C SER A 99 -7.67 -9.04 7.90
N MET A 100 -7.99 -9.04 9.19
CA MET A 100 -7.01 -9.03 10.29
C MET A 100 -6.22 -10.34 10.35
N VAL A 101 -6.88 -11.49 10.23
CA VAL A 101 -6.21 -12.80 10.17
C VAL A 101 -5.37 -12.92 8.90
N GLY A 102 -5.89 -12.43 7.77
CA GLY A 102 -5.17 -12.38 6.51
C GLY A 102 -3.90 -11.53 6.60
N ALA A 103 -4.00 -10.31 7.14
CA ALA A 103 -2.85 -9.43 7.35
C ALA A 103 -1.85 -10.01 8.38
N ALA A 104 -2.33 -10.52 9.52
CA ALA A 104 -1.47 -11.13 10.53
C ALA A 104 -0.67 -12.32 9.94
N THR A 105 -1.31 -13.19 9.17
CA THR A 105 -0.59 -14.25 8.46
C THR A 105 0.32 -13.71 7.37
N GLY A 106 -0.12 -12.69 6.64
CA GLY A 106 0.67 -11.97 5.64
C GLY A 106 1.91 -11.28 6.19
N VAL A 107 1.98 -10.99 7.49
CA VAL A 107 3.15 -10.40 8.16
C VAL A 107 3.98 -11.49 8.86
N CYS A 108 3.35 -12.32 9.70
CA CYS A 108 4.05 -13.29 10.53
C CYS A 108 4.69 -14.42 9.72
N PHE A 109 4.06 -14.90 8.64
CA PHE A 109 4.64 -15.99 7.84
C PHE A 109 5.89 -15.55 7.08
N PRO A 110 5.91 -14.42 6.34
CA PRO A 110 7.13 -13.95 5.71
C PRO A 110 8.27 -13.74 6.69
N ILE A 111 8.01 -13.14 7.85
CA ILE A 111 9.04 -12.94 8.88
C ILE A 111 9.52 -14.29 9.44
N GLY A 112 8.61 -15.18 9.84
CA GLY A 112 8.96 -16.49 10.40
C GLY A 112 9.73 -17.38 9.42
N LEU A 113 9.33 -17.40 8.15
CA LEU A 113 10.04 -18.14 7.11
C LEU A 113 11.39 -17.48 6.74
N SER A 114 11.51 -16.15 6.87
CA SER A 114 12.80 -15.47 6.75
C SER A 114 13.77 -15.93 7.83
N TYR A 115 13.32 -16.11 9.08
CA TYR A 115 14.14 -16.73 10.14
C TYR A 115 14.53 -18.17 9.82
N LEU A 116 13.65 -18.95 9.19
CA LEU A 116 13.99 -20.31 8.78
C LEU A 116 15.09 -20.34 7.70
N LEU A 117 15.03 -19.46 6.71
CA LEU A 117 15.99 -19.47 5.59
C LEU A 117 17.25 -18.63 5.85
N LEU A 118 17.08 -17.36 6.21
CA LEU A 118 18.19 -16.41 6.34
C LEU A 118 19.01 -16.68 7.60
N TYR A 119 18.35 -16.86 8.76
CA TYR A 119 19.05 -17.10 10.02
C TYR A 119 19.56 -18.54 10.12
N LEU A 120 18.71 -19.56 9.96
CA LEU A 120 19.15 -20.96 10.09
C LEU A 120 19.85 -21.52 8.84
N GLY A 121 19.45 -21.08 7.64
CA GLY A 121 19.98 -21.62 6.38
C GLY A 121 21.25 -20.91 5.90
N PHE A 122 21.25 -19.58 5.90
CA PHE A 122 22.37 -18.77 5.40
C PHE A 122 23.26 -18.18 6.51
N GLY A 123 22.84 -18.27 7.78
CA GLY A 123 23.65 -17.82 8.93
C GLY A 123 23.65 -16.31 9.16
N TYR A 124 22.67 -15.57 8.64
CA TYR A 124 22.54 -14.12 8.85
C TYR A 124 22.18 -13.77 10.30
N GLY A 125 22.38 -12.51 10.70
CA GLY A 125 22.03 -12.06 12.05
C GLY A 125 20.52 -12.12 12.32
N PRO A 126 20.08 -12.23 13.59
CA PRO A 126 18.65 -12.25 13.92
C PRO A 126 17.96 -10.92 13.60
N VAL A 127 18.62 -9.79 13.91
CA VAL A 127 18.10 -8.44 13.61
C VAL A 127 18.09 -8.18 12.11
N GLU A 128 19.16 -8.56 11.41
CA GLU A 128 19.25 -8.53 9.94
C GLU A 128 18.09 -9.30 9.29
N THR A 129 17.87 -10.53 9.75
CA THR A 129 16.80 -11.40 9.24
C THR A 129 15.42 -10.81 9.50
N PHE A 130 15.22 -10.19 10.67
CA PHE A 130 13.99 -9.47 10.97
C PHE A 130 13.77 -8.30 10.01
N ILE A 131 14.79 -7.47 9.75
CA ILE A 131 14.69 -6.31 8.86
C ILE A 131 14.35 -6.76 7.44
N ILE A 132 15.07 -7.75 6.91
CA ILE A 132 14.82 -8.28 5.56
C ILE A 132 13.44 -8.94 5.48
N GLY A 133 13.05 -9.73 6.49
CA GLY A 133 11.73 -10.34 6.55
C GLY A 133 10.58 -9.33 6.68
N ALA A 134 10.80 -8.24 7.42
CA ALA A 134 9.84 -7.14 7.57
C ALA A 134 9.66 -6.37 6.25
N ALA A 135 10.74 -6.11 5.52
CA ALA A 135 10.68 -5.52 4.18
C ALA A 135 9.85 -6.37 3.22
N LEU A 136 10.04 -7.69 3.23
CA LEU A 136 9.21 -8.65 2.49
C LEU A 136 7.94 -9.04 3.25
N SER A 137 7.47 -8.25 4.21
CA SER A 137 6.12 -8.41 4.77
C SER A 137 5.15 -7.38 4.18
N ALA A 138 5.63 -6.20 3.79
CA ALA A 138 4.81 -5.14 3.18
C ALA A 138 4.29 -5.52 1.78
N THR A 139 3.01 -5.22 1.51
CA THR A 139 2.30 -5.60 0.27
C THR A 139 2.00 -4.34 -0.53
N SER A 140 2.19 -4.32 -1.85
CA SER A 140 1.83 -3.15 -2.68
C SER A 140 0.52 -3.38 -3.44
N LEU A 141 -0.53 -2.69 -3.00
CA LEU A 141 -1.85 -2.74 -3.64
C LEU A 141 -1.86 -2.07 -5.02
N GLY A 142 -1.08 -1.00 -5.22
CA GLY A 142 -1.13 -0.16 -6.43
C GLY A 142 -0.86 -0.95 -7.71
N THR A 143 0.20 -1.76 -7.73
CA THR A 143 0.57 -2.60 -8.88
C THR A 143 -0.48 -3.68 -9.16
N THR A 144 -1.02 -4.29 -8.10
CA THR A 144 -2.02 -5.35 -8.21
C THR A 144 -3.34 -4.82 -8.76
N PHE A 145 -3.81 -3.65 -8.31
CA PHE A 145 -5.04 -3.05 -8.82
C PHE A 145 -4.90 -2.53 -10.25
N ALA A 146 -3.74 -1.98 -10.62
CA ALA A 146 -3.46 -1.61 -12.01
C ALA A 146 -3.58 -2.82 -12.96
N VAL A 147 -3.09 -4.00 -12.53
CA VAL A 147 -3.25 -5.23 -13.31
C VAL A 147 -4.69 -5.74 -13.32
N ILE A 148 -5.38 -5.72 -12.18
CA ILE A 148 -6.79 -6.14 -12.10
C ILE A 148 -7.66 -5.28 -13.04
N SER A 149 -7.48 -3.96 -13.03
CA SER A 149 -8.22 -3.02 -13.86
C SER A 149 -7.92 -3.20 -15.35
N SER A 150 -6.64 -3.38 -15.71
CA SER A 150 -6.24 -3.61 -17.12
C SER A 150 -6.55 -5.00 -17.66
N ALA A 151 -6.64 -6.03 -16.80
CA ALA A 151 -6.92 -7.40 -17.21
C ALA A 151 -8.40 -7.69 -17.42
N SER A 152 -9.29 -6.88 -16.84
CA SER A 152 -10.74 -7.09 -16.87
C SER A 152 -11.49 -5.79 -17.15
N SER A 153 -11.70 -5.46 -18.43
CA SER A 153 -12.51 -4.29 -18.81
C SER A 153 -14.01 -4.47 -18.53
N LYS A 154 -14.46 -5.66 -18.07
CA LYS A 154 -15.88 -6.01 -17.89
C LYS A 154 -16.28 -6.25 -16.44
N ILE A 155 -15.32 -6.45 -15.53
CA ILE A 155 -15.58 -6.81 -14.13
C ILE A 155 -14.63 -6.04 -13.22
N ASN A 156 -15.18 -5.16 -12.38
CA ASN A 156 -14.45 -4.48 -11.32
C ASN A 156 -14.23 -5.43 -10.13
N LEU A 157 -13.16 -6.21 -10.17
CA LEU A 157 -12.83 -7.12 -9.06
C LEU A 157 -12.57 -6.37 -7.74
N ALA A 158 -12.24 -5.08 -7.77
CA ALA A 158 -12.14 -4.22 -6.58
C ALA A 158 -13.49 -4.00 -5.84
N GLN A 159 -14.62 -4.28 -6.48
CA GLN A 159 -15.97 -4.21 -5.90
C GLN A 159 -16.49 -5.60 -5.44
N THR A 160 -15.68 -6.64 -5.60
CA THR A 160 -16.04 -7.97 -5.11
C THR A 160 -15.76 -8.09 -3.62
N ARG A 161 -16.40 -9.06 -2.96
CA ARG A 161 -16.11 -9.36 -1.54
C ARG A 161 -14.65 -9.79 -1.33
N ILE A 162 -14.06 -10.50 -2.28
CA ILE A 162 -12.63 -10.84 -2.21
C ILE A 162 -11.75 -9.59 -2.39
N GLY A 163 -12.16 -8.67 -3.27
CA GLY A 163 -11.53 -7.38 -3.46
C GLY A 163 -11.57 -6.51 -2.19
N SER A 164 -12.70 -6.48 -1.48
CA SER A 164 -12.79 -5.73 -0.22
C SER A 164 -11.89 -6.30 0.87
N VAL A 165 -11.85 -7.63 1.02
CA VAL A 165 -10.91 -8.30 1.94
C VAL A 165 -9.46 -8.00 1.57
N LEU A 166 -9.11 -8.07 0.27
CA LEU A 166 -7.77 -7.73 -0.22
C LEU A 166 -7.37 -6.28 0.12
N VAL A 167 -8.25 -5.30 -0.17
CA VAL A 167 -7.98 -3.88 0.16
C VAL A 167 -7.77 -3.72 1.67
N SER A 168 -8.67 -4.26 2.48
CA SER A 168 -8.60 -4.10 3.93
C SER A 168 -7.38 -4.79 4.55
N ALA A 169 -7.03 -5.99 4.09
CA ALA A 169 -5.85 -6.71 4.58
C ALA A 169 -4.56 -5.96 4.24
N ALA A 170 -4.46 -5.42 3.03
CA ALA A 170 -3.26 -4.72 2.63
C ALA A 170 -3.13 -3.32 3.27
N VAL A 171 -4.23 -2.62 3.57
CA VAL A 171 -4.17 -1.40 4.41
C VAL A 171 -3.60 -1.72 5.80
N ILE A 172 -3.96 -2.87 6.39
CA ILE A 172 -3.39 -3.31 7.68
C ILE A 172 -1.91 -3.65 7.51
N ASP A 173 -1.52 -4.39 6.45
CA ASP A 173 -0.11 -4.69 6.15
C ASP A 173 0.72 -3.41 5.98
N ASP A 174 0.20 -2.39 5.29
CA ASP A 174 0.87 -1.11 5.10
C ASP A 174 1.06 -0.39 6.43
N VAL A 175 0.01 -0.28 7.25
CA VAL A 175 0.11 0.31 8.60
C VAL A 175 1.17 -0.42 9.43
N VAL A 176 1.17 -1.76 9.43
CA VAL A 176 2.17 -2.56 10.14
C VAL A 176 3.57 -2.31 9.58
N GLY A 177 3.74 -2.24 8.26
CA GLY A 177 5.01 -1.93 7.59
C GLY A 177 5.54 -0.54 7.96
N LEU A 178 4.67 0.47 8.03
CA LEU A 178 5.04 1.83 8.46
C LEU A 178 5.48 1.85 9.93
N VAL A 179 4.83 1.07 10.80
CA VAL A 179 5.27 0.89 12.19
C VAL A 179 6.63 0.19 12.23
N MET A 180 6.82 -0.89 11.46
CA MET A 180 8.09 -1.62 11.39
C MET A 180 9.24 -0.72 10.90
N SER A 181 9.01 0.12 9.89
CA SER A 181 9.99 1.11 9.42
C SER A 181 10.51 2.00 10.57
N SER A 182 9.61 2.46 11.45
CA SER A 182 10.03 3.26 12.62
C SER A 182 10.78 2.48 13.69
N VAL A 183 10.44 1.20 13.89
CA VAL A 183 11.20 0.32 14.79
C VAL A 183 12.61 0.15 14.24
N ILE A 184 12.74 -0.14 12.95
CA ILE A 184 14.01 -0.41 12.26
C ILE A 184 14.92 0.83 12.28
N GLY A 185 14.42 2.01 11.89
CA GLY A 185 15.23 3.25 11.92
C GLY A 185 15.68 3.65 13.33
N ASN A 186 14.95 3.25 14.38
CA ASN A 186 15.37 3.49 15.76
C ASN A 186 16.39 2.45 16.27
N LEU A 187 16.47 1.25 15.69
CA LEU A 187 17.50 0.26 16.06
C LEU A 187 18.91 0.76 15.75
N GLY A 188 19.09 1.57 14.70
CA GLY A 188 20.38 2.20 14.37
C GLY A 188 20.93 3.12 15.47
N LYS A 189 20.05 3.67 16.31
CA LYS A 189 20.45 4.59 17.40
C LYS A 189 21.02 3.87 18.64
N ILE A 190 20.96 2.53 18.68
CA ILE A 190 21.49 1.71 19.79
C ILE A 190 23.02 1.82 19.90
N GLU A 191 23.70 2.08 18.78
CA GLU A 191 25.17 2.05 18.69
C GLU A 191 25.87 3.19 19.45
N GLY A 192 25.12 4.20 19.91
CA GLY A 192 25.64 5.36 20.65
C GLY A 192 26.01 5.13 22.13
N GLY A 193 25.99 3.90 22.64
CA GLY A 193 26.54 3.57 23.97
C GLY A 193 25.74 4.08 25.19
N GLY A 194 24.46 4.43 25.01
CA GLY A 194 23.58 4.72 26.13
C GLY A 194 23.07 3.44 26.80
N ASP A 195 22.94 3.46 28.11
CA ASP A 195 22.29 2.42 28.92
C ASP A 195 20.76 2.46 28.71
N ILE A 196 20.33 2.30 27.45
CA ILE A 196 18.94 2.45 27.03
C ILE A 196 18.29 1.07 27.10
N ASN A 197 17.18 0.96 27.83
CA ASN A 197 16.36 -0.25 27.85
C ASN A 197 15.96 -0.65 26.41
N LEU A 198 16.57 -1.71 25.87
CA LEU A 198 16.30 -2.23 24.51
C LEU A 198 14.80 -2.44 24.27
N GLY A 199 14.11 -2.97 25.29
CA GLY A 199 12.66 -3.16 25.27
C GLY A 199 11.86 -1.87 25.15
N TRP A 200 12.32 -0.77 25.75
CA TRP A 200 11.68 0.54 25.59
C TRP A 200 11.97 1.17 24.24
N LEU A 201 13.16 0.96 23.67
CA LEU A 201 13.50 1.48 22.35
C LEU A 201 12.64 0.86 21.25
N ILE A 202 12.41 -0.45 21.31
CA ILE A 202 11.52 -1.17 20.40
C ILE A 202 10.04 -0.92 20.75
N GLY A 203 9.71 -0.91 22.04
CA GLY A 203 8.35 -0.74 22.53
C GLY A 203 7.79 0.66 22.30
N ARG A 204 8.62 1.71 22.38
CA ARG A 204 8.17 3.11 22.26
C ARG A 204 7.51 3.40 20.90
N PRO A 205 8.11 3.10 19.73
CA PRO A 205 7.45 3.32 18.45
C PRO A 205 6.14 2.54 18.31
N ILE A 206 6.10 1.30 18.80
CA ILE A 206 4.89 0.45 18.74
C ILE A 206 3.78 1.05 19.61
N VAL A 207 4.07 1.37 20.87
CA VAL A 207 3.11 1.96 21.81
C VAL A 207 2.64 3.33 21.32
N ALA A 208 3.57 4.16 20.82
CA ALA A 208 3.22 5.47 20.27
C ALA A 208 2.34 5.34 19.01
N SER A 209 2.63 4.40 18.10
CA SER A 209 1.81 4.16 16.92
C SER A 209 0.42 3.64 17.28
N ILE A 210 0.30 2.69 18.22
CA ILE A 210 -0.99 2.22 18.73
C ILE A 210 -1.74 3.37 19.41
N GLY A 211 -1.05 4.16 20.23
CA GLY A 211 -1.61 5.35 20.89
C GLY A 211 -2.19 6.34 19.88
N MET A 212 -1.43 6.71 18.85
CA MET A 212 -1.93 7.59 17.80
C MET A 212 -3.07 6.95 17.00
N ALA A 213 -2.97 5.66 16.63
CA ALA A 213 -4.03 4.94 15.91
C ALA A 213 -5.37 4.92 16.66
N LEU A 214 -5.35 4.86 18.00
CA LEU A 214 -6.54 4.87 18.84
C LEU A 214 -7.03 6.29 19.17
N VAL A 215 -6.10 7.19 19.49
CA VAL A 215 -6.42 8.57 19.89
C VAL A 215 -6.94 9.38 18.70
N THR A 216 -6.35 9.22 17.51
CA THR A 216 -6.74 10.00 16.33
C THR A 216 -8.23 9.87 15.99
N PRO A 217 -8.82 8.66 15.81
CA PRO A 217 -10.25 8.54 15.52
C PRO A 217 -11.15 9.10 16.64
N VAL A 218 -10.76 8.90 17.90
CA VAL A 218 -11.51 9.40 19.07
C VAL A 218 -11.51 10.93 19.09
N VAL A 219 -10.34 11.55 18.98
CA VAL A 219 -10.17 13.01 18.95
C VAL A 219 -10.87 13.62 17.74
N THR A 220 -10.78 12.97 16.56
CA THR A 220 -11.46 13.44 15.36
C THR A 220 -12.97 13.43 15.55
N LYS A 221 -13.54 12.33 16.04
CA LYS A 221 -14.98 12.15 16.18
C LYS A 221 -15.60 13.01 17.28
N TYR A 222 -14.96 13.09 18.44
CA TYR A 222 -15.55 13.73 19.61
C TYR A 222 -15.15 15.19 19.80
N ILE A 223 -14.01 15.63 19.25
CA ILE A 223 -13.48 16.99 19.45
C ILE A 223 -13.52 17.78 18.14
N PHE A 224 -12.81 17.31 17.12
CA PHE A 224 -12.64 18.11 15.90
C PHE A 224 -13.88 18.17 15.03
N ALA A 225 -14.58 17.06 14.81
CA ALA A 225 -15.82 17.04 14.02
C ALA A 225 -16.90 18.00 14.54
N PRO A 226 -17.24 18.07 15.85
CA PRO A 226 -18.23 19.04 16.34
C PRO A 226 -17.72 20.49 16.28
N ILE A 227 -16.43 20.73 16.54
CA ILE A 227 -15.83 22.07 16.44
C ILE A 227 -15.86 22.56 14.98
N PHE A 228 -15.48 21.69 14.04
CA PHE A 228 -15.45 21.99 12.62
C PHE A 228 -16.85 22.36 12.11
N ARG A 229 -17.86 21.56 12.44
CA ARG A 229 -19.27 21.83 12.09
C ARG A 229 -19.80 23.12 12.71
N ARG A 230 -19.43 23.42 13.96
CA ARG A 230 -20.00 24.55 14.70
C ARG A 230 -19.38 25.91 14.34
N TYR A 231 -18.07 25.94 14.07
CA TYR A 231 -17.33 27.21 13.93
C TYR A 231 -16.69 27.41 12.57
N ILE A 232 -16.21 26.33 11.94
CA ILE A 232 -15.32 26.43 10.78
C ILE A 232 -16.13 26.34 9.48
N GLU A 233 -17.13 25.45 9.44
CA GLU A 233 -17.93 25.13 8.24
C GLU A 233 -18.54 26.36 7.54
N TYR A 234 -19.02 27.34 8.30
CA TYR A 234 -19.63 28.56 7.73
C TYR A 234 -18.60 29.47 7.03
N HIS A 235 -17.38 29.55 7.55
CA HIS A 235 -16.28 30.31 6.92
C HIS A 235 -15.60 29.51 5.81
N PHE A 236 -15.53 28.19 5.96
CA PHE A 236 -14.88 27.27 5.03
C PHE A 236 -15.56 27.22 3.67
N ALA A 237 -16.90 27.27 3.66
CA ALA A 237 -17.73 27.25 2.45
C ALA A 237 -17.59 28.50 1.55
N ARG A 238 -16.83 29.53 1.98
CA ARG A 238 -16.60 30.73 1.17
C ARG A 238 -15.43 30.58 0.20
N PHE A 239 -14.45 29.72 0.52
CA PHE A 239 -13.19 29.60 -0.22
C PHE A 239 -12.94 28.17 -0.77
N ASP A 240 -13.90 27.26 -0.57
CA ASP A 240 -13.99 25.89 -1.08
C ASP A 240 -12.65 25.13 -1.14
N HIS A 241 -11.92 25.23 -2.24
CA HIS A 241 -10.66 24.51 -2.42
C HIS A 241 -9.45 25.11 -1.69
N ILE A 242 -9.39 26.43 -1.56
CA ILE A 242 -8.24 27.11 -0.93
C ILE A 242 -8.22 26.83 0.56
N SER A 243 -9.39 26.85 1.20
CA SER A 243 -9.54 26.46 2.61
C SER A 243 -9.18 24.98 2.81
N ASN A 244 -9.66 24.09 1.92
CA ASN A 244 -9.34 22.66 1.95
C ASN A 244 -7.82 22.41 1.88
N ILE A 245 -7.10 23.00 0.92
CA ILE A 245 -5.66 22.75 0.75
C ILE A 245 -4.82 23.29 1.91
N VAL A 246 -5.21 24.45 2.46
CA VAL A 246 -4.55 25.03 3.65
C VAL A 246 -4.74 24.12 4.85
N LEU A 247 -5.95 23.63 5.09
CA LEU A 247 -6.22 22.70 6.18
C LEU A 247 -5.49 21.36 5.99
N MET A 248 -5.48 20.82 4.76
CA MET A 248 -4.70 19.61 4.46
C MET A 248 -3.23 19.80 4.79
N THR A 249 -2.63 20.93 4.37
CA THR A 249 -1.22 21.25 4.65
C THR A 249 -0.95 21.38 6.13
N LEU A 250 -1.81 22.08 6.87
CA LEU A 250 -1.67 22.26 8.32
C LEU A 250 -1.81 20.95 9.08
N VAL A 251 -2.82 20.14 8.75
CA VAL A 251 -3.05 18.83 9.40
C VAL A 251 -1.89 17.88 9.08
N LEU A 252 -1.46 17.80 7.81
CA LEU A 252 -0.32 16.98 7.42
C LEU A 252 0.95 17.40 8.19
N SER A 253 1.25 18.70 8.24
CA SER A 253 2.43 19.22 8.97
C SER A 253 2.36 18.93 10.47
N ALA A 254 1.17 19.06 11.08
CA ALA A 254 0.95 18.77 12.50
C ALA A 254 1.17 17.29 12.80
N PHE A 255 0.58 16.38 12.01
CA PHE A 255 0.73 14.94 12.19
C PHE A 255 2.15 14.43 11.93
N ILE A 256 2.83 14.97 10.90
CA ILE A 256 4.26 14.68 10.66
C ILE A 256 5.10 15.09 11.89
N SER A 257 4.84 16.28 12.43
CA SER A 257 5.55 16.77 13.62
C SER A 257 5.26 15.90 14.86
N ILE A 258 3.99 15.59 15.12
CA ILE A 258 3.57 14.72 16.23
C ILE A 258 4.23 13.34 16.09
N ALA A 259 4.21 12.75 14.90
CA ALA A 259 4.82 11.45 14.65
C ALA A 259 6.33 11.46 14.91
N ALA A 260 7.03 12.50 14.43
CA ALA A 260 8.47 12.67 14.65
C ALA A 260 8.83 12.83 16.14
N PHE A 261 8.08 13.65 16.89
CA PHE A 261 8.32 13.84 18.34
C PHE A 261 7.92 12.61 19.17
N ALA A 262 6.83 11.92 18.81
CA ALA A 262 6.41 10.70 19.47
C ALA A 262 7.43 9.56 19.29
N GLY A 263 8.20 9.58 18.20
CA GLY A 263 9.16 8.54 17.83
C GLY A 263 8.56 7.44 16.95
N THR A 264 7.51 7.77 16.19
CA THR A 264 6.87 6.89 15.21
C THR A 264 7.31 7.29 13.79
N SER A 265 6.90 6.54 12.77
CA SER A 265 7.23 6.87 11.38
C SER A 265 6.49 8.14 10.94
N VAL A 266 7.21 9.05 10.28
CA VAL A 266 6.62 10.23 9.61
C VAL A 266 5.56 9.79 8.59
N LEU A 267 5.79 8.67 7.91
CA LEU A 267 4.86 8.07 6.96
C LEU A 267 3.58 7.58 7.66
N PHE A 268 3.69 7.04 8.88
CA PHE A 268 2.50 6.67 9.65
C PHE A 268 1.71 7.91 10.12
N GLY A 269 2.42 9.00 10.45
CA GLY A 269 1.80 10.31 10.70
C GLY A 269 1.01 10.82 9.49
N SER A 270 1.58 10.74 8.28
CA SER A 270 0.89 11.18 7.07
C SER A 270 -0.33 10.31 6.72
N PHE A 271 -0.25 8.99 6.92
CA PHE A 271 -1.40 8.09 6.84
C PHE A 271 -2.54 8.54 7.78
N LEU A 272 -2.22 8.76 9.07
CA LEU A 272 -3.22 9.19 10.05
C LEU A 272 -3.80 10.57 9.72
N ALA A 273 -2.99 11.50 9.20
CA ALA A 273 -3.45 12.81 8.75
C ALA A 273 -4.52 12.71 7.64
N GLY A 274 -4.31 11.80 6.68
CA GLY A 274 -5.30 11.56 5.62
C GLY A 274 -6.58 10.94 6.17
N THR A 275 -6.48 9.95 7.06
CA THR A 275 -7.67 9.35 7.71
C THR A 275 -8.43 10.33 8.61
N PHE A 276 -7.72 11.27 9.25
CA PHE A 276 -8.32 12.33 10.05
C PHE A 276 -9.18 13.24 9.17
N LEU A 277 -8.67 13.61 7.99
CA LEU A 277 -9.37 14.49 7.05
C LEU A 277 -10.53 13.79 6.35
N SER A 278 -10.41 12.50 6.02
CA SER A 278 -11.50 11.74 5.39
C SER A 278 -12.71 11.59 6.33
N TYR A 279 -12.50 11.58 7.64
CA TYR A 279 -13.58 11.55 8.63
C TYR A 279 -14.20 12.94 8.90
N LEU A 280 -13.56 14.04 8.48
CA LEU A 280 -14.14 15.38 8.62
C LEU A 280 -15.27 15.54 7.57
N PRO A 281 -16.53 15.66 8.01
CA PRO A 281 -17.68 15.66 7.11
C PRO A 281 -17.78 16.99 6.36
N SER A 282 -18.02 16.92 5.06
CA SER A 282 -18.53 18.05 4.28
C SER A 282 -20.07 18.06 4.36
N LYS A 283 -20.63 18.99 5.15
CA LYS A 283 -22.07 19.34 5.29
C LYS A 283 -23.12 18.27 5.63
N HIS A 284 -23.23 17.12 4.96
CA HIS A 284 -24.31 16.15 5.23
C HIS A 284 -23.87 14.70 4.99
N PRO A 285 -23.76 13.84 6.03
CA PRO A 285 -23.31 12.45 5.90
C PRO A 285 -24.23 11.51 5.08
N GLU A 286 -25.50 11.89 4.87
CA GLU A 286 -26.54 11.05 4.23
C GLU A 286 -27.38 11.85 3.20
N GLY A 287 -26.92 13.05 2.80
CA GLY A 287 -27.62 13.85 1.78
C GLY A 287 -27.15 13.49 0.37
N PRO A 288 -27.96 13.72 -0.68
CA PRO A 288 -27.62 13.43 -2.09
C PRO A 288 -26.48 14.32 -2.66
N PHE A 289 -25.69 14.94 -1.78
CA PHE A 289 -24.78 16.06 -2.04
C PHE A 289 -23.29 15.73 -1.79
N VAL A 290 -22.93 14.45 -1.62
CA VAL A 290 -21.52 14.03 -1.56
C VAL A 290 -21.08 13.58 -2.95
N VAL A 291 -20.02 14.20 -3.45
CA VAL A 291 -19.41 13.85 -4.73
C VAL A 291 -18.53 12.62 -4.52
N MET A 292 -18.86 11.49 -5.16
CA MET A 292 -18.06 10.26 -5.08
C MET A 292 -16.96 10.20 -6.15
N SER A 293 -16.97 11.10 -7.13
CA SER A 293 -15.97 11.15 -8.22
C SER A 293 -15.79 12.55 -8.82
N ARG A 294 -14.61 12.83 -9.38
CA ARG A 294 -14.27 14.09 -10.09
C ARG A 294 -15.33 14.52 -11.13
N GLU A 295 -15.84 13.57 -11.91
CA GLU A 295 -16.86 13.86 -12.93
C GLU A 295 -18.20 14.35 -12.35
N GLU A 296 -18.52 13.94 -11.12
CA GLU A 296 -19.78 14.27 -10.45
C GLU A 296 -19.68 15.61 -9.70
N GLY A 297 -18.47 16.02 -9.30
CA GLY A 297 -18.20 17.32 -8.67
C GLY A 297 -18.05 18.46 -9.67
N GLU A 298 -17.56 18.17 -10.88
CA GLU A 298 -17.52 19.13 -11.98
C GLU A 298 -18.91 19.37 -12.61
N ARG A 299 -19.86 18.43 -12.47
CA ARG A 299 -21.23 18.52 -13.02
C ARG A 299 -22.23 19.23 -12.12
N GLU A 300 -22.06 19.18 -10.79
CA GLU A 300 -23.03 19.70 -9.83
C GLU A 300 -22.42 20.75 -8.89
N ALA A 301 -22.49 22.02 -9.33
CA ALA A 301 -21.93 23.20 -8.63
C ALA A 301 -22.51 23.49 -7.21
N GLY A 302 -23.47 22.69 -6.73
CA GLY A 302 -24.08 22.82 -5.40
C GLY A 302 -23.50 21.89 -4.33
N LYS A 303 -22.55 21.02 -4.67
CA LYS A 303 -21.94 20.05 -3.73
C LYS A 303 -20.60 20.58 -3.19
N SER A 304 -20.38 20.50 -1.88
CA SER A 304 -19.12 20.92 -1.25
C SER A 304 -17.96 20.00 -1.68
N PRO A 305 -16.81 20.54 -2.10
CA PRO A 305 -15.70 19.72 -2.57
C PRO A 305 -15.10 18.91 -1.42
N THR A 306 -14.91 17.61 -1.63
CA THR A 306 -14.21 16.73 -0.69
C THR A 306 -12.71 17.06 -0.66
N PHE A 307 -12.03 16.64 0.41
CA PHE A 307 -10.57 16.75 0.50
C PHE A 307 -9.88 15.95 -0.61
N VAL A 308 -10.42 14.77 -0.96
CA VAL A 308 -9.97 13.95 -2.09
C VAL A 308 -10.01 14.76 -3.38
N HIS A 309 -11.16 15.35 -3.70
CA HIS A 309 -11.31 16.14 -4.93
C HIS A 309 -10.39 17.38 -4.95
N THR A 310 -10.12 17.98 -3.80
CA THR A 310 -9.16 19.10 -3.72
C THR A 310 -7.73 18.63 -3.94
N PHE A 311 -7.35 17.47 -3.41
CA PHE A 311 -6.05 16.85 -3.70
C PHE A 311 -5.92 16.56 -5.21
N GLU A 312 -6.94 15.95 -5.80
CA GLU A 312 -6.99 15.63 -7.23
C GLU A 312 -6.80 16.87 -8.12
N ARG A 313 -7.34 18.01 -7.70
CA ARG A 313 -7.27 19.26 -8.46
C ARG A 313 -5.90 19.95 -8.40
N TYR A 314 -5.21 19.91 -7.26
CA TYR A 314 -4.00 20.72 -7.04
C TYR A 314 -2.70 19.91 -6.96
N LEU A 315 -2.75 18.71 -6.39
CA LEU A 315 -1.55 17.94 -6.05
C LEU A 315 -1.40 16.68 -6.91
N LEU A 316 -2.48 16.07 -7.40
CA LEU A 316 -2.41 14.79 -8.09
C LEU A 316 -1.54 14.81 -9.34
N ASP A 317 -1.64 15.82 -10.19
CA ASP A 317 -0.83 15.87 -11.43
C ASP A 317 0.67 16.03 -11.11
N VAL A 318 1.02 16.88 -10.15
CA VAL A 318 2.41 17.06 -9.69
C VAL A 318 2.90 15.78 -9.02
N GLN A 319 2.05 15.15 -8.22
CA GLN A 319 2.38 13.90 -7.55
C GLN A 319 2.69 12.79 -8.56
N LYS A 320 1.78 12.57 -9.51
CA LYS A 320 1.84 11.47 -10.47
C LYS A 320 2.94 11.64 -11.53
N TYR A 321 3.13 12.84 -12.05
CA TYR A 321 4.05 13.06 -13.17
C TYR A 321 5.44 13.56 -12.74
N LEU A 322 5.61 14.02 -11.50
CA LEU A 322 6.89 14.52 -11.01
C LEU A 322 7.36 13.79 -9.75
N MET A 323 6.62 13.87 -8.65
CA MET A 323 7.13 13.41 -7.35
C MET A 323 7.23 11.89 -7.22
N GLU A 324 6.22 11.14 -7.69
CA GLU A 324 6.23 9.68 -7.70
C GLU A 324 7.34 9.11 -8.60
N PRO A 325 7.52 9.54 -9.86
CA PRO A 325 8.66 9.11 -10.68
C PRO A 325 10.01 9.41 -10.05
N LEU A 326 10.17 10.59 -9.42
CA LEU A 326 11.42 10.95 -8.73
C LEU A 326 11.68 10.05 -7.51
N PHE A 327 10.65 9.71 -6.75
CA PHE A 327 10.75 8.76 -5.65
C PHE A 327 11.26 7.39 -6.15
N PHE A 328 10.64 6.82 -7.19
CA PHE A 328 11.06 5.52 -7.70
C PHE A 328 12.44 5.55 -8.38
N ALA A 329 12.79 6.66 -9.04
CA ALA A 329 14.15 6.85 -9.54
C ALA A 329 15.16 6.92 -8.39
N SER A 330 14.81 7.57 -7.27
CA SER A 330 15.69 7.71 -6.10
C SER A 330 16.00 6.38 -5.42
N VAL A 331 15.02 5.48 -5.35
CA VAL A 331 15.21 4.08 -4.96
C VAL A 331 16.19 3.39 -5.92
N GLY A 332 16.06 3.64 -7.22
CA GLY A 332 17.01 3.15 -8.23
C GLY A 332 18.46 3.60 -8.01
N PHE A 333 18.68 4.84 -7.53
CA PHE A 333 20.03 5.35 -7.22
C PHE A 333 20.71 4.56 -6.07
N ALA A 334 19.92 4.00 -5.16
CA ALA A 334 20.39 3.30 -3.97
C ALA A 334 20.62 1.79 -4.21
N ILE A 335 20.17 1.22 -5.33
CA ILE A 335 20.32 -0.21 -5.62
C ILE A 335 21.70 -0.50 -6.27
N PRO A 336 22.57 -1.32 -5.64
CA PRO A 336 23.88 -1.66 -6.17
C PRO A 336 23.76 -2.72 -7.28
N PHE A 337 23.32 -2.29 -8.46
CA PHE A 337 22.92 -3.20 -9.54
C PHE A 337 24.02 -4.17 -9.99
N VAL A 338 25.27 -3.72 -10.10
CA VAL A 338 26.39 -4.58 -10.53
C VAL A 338 26.60 -5.75 -9.55
N GLN A 339 26.44 -5.47 -8.27
CA GLN A 339 26.63 -6.42 -7.18
C GLN A 339 25.48 -7.44 -7.07
N LEU A 340 24.33 -7.18 -7.69
CA LEU A 340 23.21 -8.12 -7.78
C LEU A 340 23.60 -9.37 -8.58
N TRP A 341 24.50 -9.26 -9.56
CA TRP A 341 24.75 -10.30 -10.55
C TRP A 341 25.79 -11.37 -10.15
N THR A 342 26.16 -11.44 -8.87
CA THR A 342 27.02 -12.52 -8.36
C THR A 342 26.24 -13.83 -8.24
N GLY A 343 26.80 -14.94 -8.72
CA GLY A 343 26.09 -16.23 -8.77
C GLY A 343 25.52 -16.72 -7.42
N GLU A 344 26.21 -16.48 -6.31
CA GLU A 344 25.74 -16.79 -4.96
C GLU A 344 24.51 -15.95 -4.57
N ARG A 345 24.56 -14.65 -4.86
CA ARG A 345 23.49 -13.68 -4.55
C ARG A 345 22.24 -13.95 -5.38
N ILE A 346 22.40 -14.33 -6.66
CA ILE A 346 21.29 -14.68 -7.56
C ILE A 346 20.51 -15.89 -7.04
N TRP A 347 21.16 -17.04 -6.80
CA TRP A 347 20.42 -18.24 -6.42
C TRP A 347 19.77 -18.08 -5.03
N ARG A 348 20.47 -17.45 -4.07
CA ARG A 348 19.90 -17.15 -2.75
C ARG A 348 18.69 -16.22 -2.86
N GLY A 349 18.79 -15.18 -3.69
CA GLY A 349 17.69 -14.27 -4.01
C GLY A 349 16.48 -14.99 -4.61
N ILE A 350 16.69 -15.88 -5.58
CA ILE A 350 15.61 -16.68 -6.20
C ILE A 350 14.95 -17.61 -5.18
N VAL A 351 15.74 -18.32 -4.37
CA VAL A 351 15.18 -19.22 -3.34
C VAL A 351 14.40 -18.44 -2.30
N PHE A 352 14.91 -17.30 -1.87
CA PHE A 352 14.21 -16.43 -0.95
C PHE A 352 12.92 -15.88 -1.57
N THR A 353 12.94 -15.52 -2.86
CA THR A 353 11.74 -15.10 -3.60
C THR A 353 10.67 -16.18 -3.57
N LEU A 354 11.00 -17.41 -3.94
CA LEU A 354 10.06 -18.54 -3.95
C LEU A 354 9.46 -18.80 -2.57
N LEU A 355 10.27 -18.69 -1.53
CA LEU A 355 9.80 -18.80 -0.14
C LEU A 355 8.80 -17.70 0.21
N MET A 356 9.06 -16.46 -0.22
CA MET A 356 8.17 -15.32 0.05
C MET A 356 6.88 -15.36 -0.75
N ILE A 357 6.92 -15.88 -1.99
CA ILE A 357 5.71 -16.20 -2.77
C ILE A 357 4.87 -17.18 -1.97
N PHE A 358 5.47 -18.28 -1.52
CA PHE A 358 4.76 -19.28 -0.71
C PHE A 358 4.17 -18.66 0.56
N ALA A 359 4.96 -17.87 1.30
CA ALA A 359 4.55 -17.23 2.55
C ALA A 359 3.28 -16.38 2.38
N LYS A 360 3.22 -15.54 1.33
CA LYS A 360 2.05 -14.70 1.06
C LYS A 360 0.89 -15.46 0.44
N PHE A 361 1.18 -16.49 -0.33
CA PHE A 361 0.16 -17.32 -0.93
C PHE A 361 -0.69 -18.06 0.12
N VAL A 362 -0.10 -18.42 1.27
CA VAL A 362 -0.82 -19.02 2.42
C VAL A 362 -2.00 -18.16 2.89
N VAL A 363 -1.93 -16.83 2.75
CA VAL A 363 -3.02 -15.92 3.12
C VAL A 363 -4.31 -16.23 2.35
N GLY A 364 -4.18 -16.64 1.09
CA GLY A 364 -5.30 -17.07 0.25
C GLY A 364 -6.05 -18.30 0.78
N GLY A 365 -5.39 -19.13 1.59
CA GLY A 365 -5.97 -20.31 2.22
C GLY A 365 -7.08 -20.02 3.23
N TRP A 366 -7.14 -18.79 3.76
CA TRP A 366 -8.19 -18.40 4.71
C TRP A 366 -9.58 -18.35 4.08
N ILE A 367 -9.69 -18.09 2.78
CA ILE A 367 -10.99 -18.00 2.08
C ILE A 367 -11.73 -19.35 2.05
N PRO A 368 -11.15 -20.44 1.52
CA PRO A 368 -11.82 -21.75 1.57
C PRO A 368 -12.00 -22.25 3.00
N PHE A 369 -11.07 -21.94 3.92
CA PHE A 369 -11.19 -22.30 5.33
C PHE A 369 -12.36 -21.58 6.01
N TRP A 370 -12.56 -20.29 5.75
CA TRP A 370 -13.67 -19.52 6.29
C TRP A 370 -15.04 -20.01 5.79
N ASN A 371 -15.11 -20.43 4.53
CA ASN A 371 -16.30 -21.07 3.98
C ASN A 371 -16.60 -22.43 4.64
N PHE A 372 -15.58 -23.14 5.11
CA PHE A 372 -15.74 -24.37 5.88
C PHE A 372 -16.20 -24.10 7.32
N LEU A 373 -15.69 -23.04 7.98
CA LEU A 373 -16.05 -22.70 9.36
C LEU A 373 -17.39 -21.95 9.52
N SER A 374 -17.85 -21.21 8.52
CA SER A 374 -19.01 -20.32 8.66
C SER A 374 -20.32 -21.08 8.97
N PRO A 375 -20.94 -20.87 10.15
CA PRO A 375 -22.20 -21.52 10.53
C PRO A 375 -23.42 -21.05 9.72
N LYS A 376 -23.29 -19.93 8.98
CA LYS A 376 -24.37 -19.41 8.13
C LYS A 376 -24.66 -20.30 6.92
N SER A 377 -23.70 -21.13 6.48
CA SER A 377 -23.96 -22.14 5.45
C SER A 377 -24.86 -23.26 5.98
N LEU A 378 -24.81 -23.56 7.27
CA LEU A 378 -25.64 -24.57 7.94
C LEU A 378 -27.05 -24.04 8.24
N LEU A 379 -27.19 -22.78 8.65
CA LEU A 379 -28.49 -22.13 8.89
C LEU A 379 -29.28 -21.87 7.59
N LYS A 380 -28.60 -21.45 6.50
CA LYS A 380 -29.22 -21.28 5.19
C LYS A 380 -29.59 -22.61 4.54
N ARG A 381 -28.82 -23.67 4.82
CA ARG A 381 -29.15 -25.04 4.44
C ARG A 381 -30.41 -25.52 5.18
N LYS A 382 -30.51 -25.27 6.49
CA LYS A 382 -31.70 -25.65 7.27
C LYS A 382 -32.99 -24.93 6.82
N THR A 383 -32.92 -23.64 6.49
CA THR A 383 -34.08 -22.89 5.97
C THR A 383 -34.43 -23.21 4.52
N SER A 384 -33.47 -23.61 3.70
CA SER A 384 -33.73 -24.07 2.33
C SER A 384 -34.30 -25.49 2.31
N ASP A 385 -33.85 -26.35 3.23
CA ASP A 385 -34.39 -27.70 3.41
C ASP A 385 -35.84 -27.63 3.96
N GLU A 386 -36.13 -26.75 4.93
CA GLU A 386 -37.50 -26.50 5.44
C GLU A 386 -38.44 -25.86 4.40
N ALA A 387 -37.92 -25.02 3.48
CA ALA A 387 -38.71 -24.42 2.41
C ALA A 387 -38.97 -25.40 1.24
N ASN A 388 -38.01 -26.26 0.90
CA ASN A 388 -38.18 -27.31 -0.10
C ASN A 388 -39.05 -28.48 0.38
N GLU A 389 -39.21 -28.66 1.70
CA GLU A 389 -40.15 -29.66 2.25
C GLU A 389 -41.63 -29.24 2.03
N PHE A 390 -41.89 -27.95 1.82
CA PHE A 390 -43.24 -27.42 1.56
C PHE A 390 -43.64 -27.40 0.08
N THR A 391 -42.68 -27.43 -0.84
CA THR A 391 -42.90 -27.56 -2.29
C THR A 391 -42.33 -28.88 -2.75
N GLY A 392 -43.18 -29.92 -2.82
CA GLY A 392 -42.82 -31.29 -3.19
C GLY A 392 -42.32 -31.45 -4.62
N GLU A 393 -41.12 -30.97 -4.92
CA GLU A 393 -40.34 -31.33 -6.10
C GLU A 393 -39.10 -32.12 -5.68
N ALA A 394 -39.16 -33.43 -5.90
CA ALA A 394 -38.03 -34.33 -5.74
C ALA A 394 -36.93 -33.99 -6.77
N THR A 395 -35.91 -33.25 -6.36
CA THR A 395 -34.67 -33.09 -7.14
C THR A 395 -33.53 -33.87 -6.47
N CYS A 396 -33.47 -35.18 -6.76
CA CYS A 396 -32.34 -36.04 -6.42
C CYS A 396 -31.22 -35.86 -7.47
N ASP A 397 -30.32 -34.88 -7.28
CA ASP A 397 -28.88 -34.87 -7.71
C ASP A 397 -28.22 -33.47 -7.59
N SER A 398 -29.02 -32.42 -7.35
CA SER A 398 -28.59 -31.01 -7.45
C SER A 398 -27.68 -30.53 -6.31
N GLY A 399 -27.71 -31.19 -5.14
CA GLY A 399 -26.98 -30.78 -3.93
C GLY A 399 -25.47 -31.07 -3.96
N GLN A 400 -25.03 -32.16 -4.59
CA GLN A 400 -23.59 -32.47 -4.71
C GLN A 400 -22.90 -31.57 -5.74
N HIS A 401 -23.59 -31.26 -6.84
CA HIS A 401 -23.03 -30.45 -7.92
C HIS A 401 -22.88 -28.98 -7.51
N THR A 402 -23.83 -28.42 -6.76
CA THR A 402 -23.76 -27.04 -6.23
C THR A 402 -22.70 -26.89 -5.13
N GLY A 403 -22.51 -27.89 -4.26
CA GLY A 403 -21.46 -27.88 -3.25
C GLY A 403 -20.04 -27.90 -3.85
N LYS A 404 -19.83 -28.67 -4.93
CA LYS A 404 -18.55 -28.76 -5.64
C LYS A 404 -18.22 -27.45 -6.35
N ILE A 405 -19.20 -26.81 -7.01
CA ILE A 405 -19.02 -25.51 -7.69
C ILE A 405 -18.66 -24.41 -6.69
N LYS A 406 -19.32 -24.34 -5.52
CA LYS A 406 -19.00 -23.37 -4.46
C LYS A 406 -17.59 -23.54 -3.90
N ARG A 407 -17.13 -24.78 -3.73
CA ARG A 407 -15.77 -25.07 -3.24
C ARG A 407 -14.71 -24.65 -4.26
N VAL A 408 -14.97 -24.88 -5.55
CA VAL A 408 -14.07 -24.47 -6.64
C VAL A 408 -14.00 -22.95 -6.76
N THR A 409 -15.12 -22.23 -6.71
CA THR A 409 -15.10 -20.76 -6.78
C THR A 409 -14.44 -20.13 -5.56
N ALA A 410 -14.67 -20.66 -4.35
CA ALA A 410 -13.98 -20.20 -3.14
C ALA A 410 -12.46 -20.44 -3.21
N SER A 411 -12.03 -21.58 -3.74
CA SER A 411 -10.61 -21.87 -3.96
C SER A 411 -10.00 -20.89 -4.97
N LEU A 412 -10.70 -20.58 -6.07
CA LEU A 412 -10.23 -19.61 -7.07
C LEU A 412 -10.13 -18.18 -6.49
N SER A 413 -11.08 -17.78 -5.64
CA SER A 413 -11.01 -16.50 -4.91
C SER A 413 -9.84 -16.48 -3.92
N GLY A 414 -9.58 -17.58 -3.22
CA GLY A 414 -8.41 -17.73 -2.36
C GLY A 414 -7.09 -17.63 -3.13
N LEU A 415 -6.99 -18.29 -4.30
CA LEU A 415 -5.83 -18.17 -5.19
C LEU A 415 -5.61 -16.73 -5.65
N LEU A 416 -6.68 -16.03 -6.03
CA LEU A 416 -6.60 -14.62 -6.42
C LEU A 416 -6.08 -13.74 -5.27
N LEU A 417 -6.59 -13.93 -4.05
CA LEU A 417 -6.13 -13.19 -2.86
C LEU A 417 -4.66 -13.47 -2.56
N GLY A 418 -4.27 -14.76 -2.52
CA GLY A 418 -2.89 -15.15 -2.27
C GLY A 418 -1.93 -14.57 -3.30
N SER A 419 -2.24 -14.70 -4.59
CA SER A 419 -1.43 -14.13 -5.68
C SER A 419 -1.39 -12.59 -5.65
N ALA A 420 -2.48 -11.93 -5.26
CA ALA A 420 -2.55 -10.48 -5.11
C ALA A 420 -1.66 -9.96 -3.97
N MET A 421 -1.52 -10.72 -2.89
CA MET A 421 -0.68 -10.31 -1.74
C MET A 421 0.82 -10.63 -1.91
N VAL A 422 1.22 -11.32 -2.98
CA VAL A 422 2.64 -11.57 -3.30
C VAL A 422 3.33 -10.29 -3.77
N ALA A 423 2.60 -9.41 -4.47
CA ALA A 423 3.15 -8.20 -5.05
C ALA A 423 3.80 -7.32 -3.96
N ARG A 424 5.08 -7.02 -4.16
CA ARG A 424 5.81 -6.05 -3.34
C ARG A 424 5.83 -4.72 -4.04
N GLY A 425 6.14 -3.67 -3.28
CA GLY A 425 6.33 -2.35 -3.85
C GLY A 425 7.19 -1.48 -2.97
N GLU A 426 6.93 -0.19 -3.09
CA GLU A 426 7.68 0.93 -2.53
C GLU A 426 7.99 0.78 -1.05
N ILE A 427 7.03 0.37 -0.23
CA ILE A 427 7.22 0.28 1.23
C ILE A 427 8.24 -0.80 1.57
N GLY A 428 8.27 -1.92 0.83
CA GLY A 428 9.26 -2.98 1.04
C GLY A 428 10.68 -2.53 0.70
N LEU A 429 10.85 -1.82 -0.42
CA LEU A 429 12.15 -1.25 -0.82
C LEU A 429 12.62 -0.19 0.18
N LEU A 430 11.71 0.66 0.66
CA LEU A 430 12.03 1.66 1.67
C LEU A 430 12.46 1.03 3.00
N ILE A 431 11.77 0.00 3.48
CA ILE A 431 12.13 -0.65 4.75
C ILE A 431 13.54 -1.26 4.67
N ILE A 432 13.87 -1.93 3.56
CA ILE A 432 15.20 -2.53 3.40
C ILE A 432 16.30 -1.49 3.23
N GLU A 433 16.01 -0.37 2.55
CA GLU A 433 16.95 0.76 2.43
C GLU A 433 17.19 1.48 3.76
N ILE A 434 16.14 1.72 4.56
CA ILE A 434 16.29 2.25 5.92
C ILE A 434 17.11 1.27 6.76
N GLY A 435 16.82 -0.03 6.65
CA GLY A 435 17.58 -1.08 7.31
C GLY A 435 19.07 -1.03 6.99
N TYR A 436 19.42 -0.88 5.72
CA TYR A 436 20.82 -0.89 5.26
C TYR A 436 21.56 0.43 5.53
N ASN A 437 20.89 1.58 5.36
CA ASN A 437 21.54 2.89 5.47
C ASN A 437 21.53 3.44 6.91
N GLU A 438 20.51 3.13 7.71
CA GLU A 438 20.38 3.66 9.08
C GLU A 438 20.86 2.67 10.15
N THR A 439 21.14 1.41 9.82
CA THR A 439 21.58 0.41 10.79
C THR A 439 22.81 -0.36 10.32
N SER A 440 23.73 -0.72 11.23
CA SER A 440 24.88 -1.56 10.88
C SER A 440 24.55 -3.06 10.81
N TYR A 441 23.32 -3.45 11.15
CA TYR A 441 22.93 -4.85 11.25
C TYR A 441 22.74 -5.54 9.90
N VAL A 442 22.40 -4.80 8.85
CA VAL A 442 22.13 -5.38 7.53
C VAL A 442 23.42 -5.44 6.73
N SER A 443 23.89 -6.66 6.43
CA SER A 443 25.04 -6.86 5.56
C SER A 443 24.70 -6.50 4.11
N GLU A 444 25.72 -6.17 3.31
CA GLU A 444 25.56 -5.94 1.86
C GLU A 444 24.91 -7.16 1.17
N ASP A 445 25.30 -8.37 1.56
CA ASP A 445 24.74 -9.61 1.01
C ASP A 445 23.25 -9.77 1.38
N GLY A 446 22.89 -9.53 2.63
CA GLY A 446 21.51 -9.57 3.11
C GLY A 446 20.63 -8.54 2.40
N PHE A 447 21.14 -7.31 2.27
CA PHE A 447 20.48 -6.24 1.52
C PHE A 447 20.21 -6.65 0.07
N ILE A 448 21.23 -7.16 -0.64
CA ILE A 448 21.11 -7.58 -2.04
C ILE A 448 20.12 -8.73 -2.23
N ILE A 449 20.18 -9.75 -1.36
CA ILE A 449 19.24 -10.89 -1.42
C ILE A 449 17.81 -10.41 -1.22
N GLY A 450 17.58 -9.49 -0.28
CA GLY A 450 16.27 -8.89 -0.04
C GLY A 450 15.79 -8.06 -1.23
N VAL A 451 16.65 -7.21 -1.81
CA VAL A 451 16.32 -6.42 -3.01
C VAL A 451 15.96 -7.33 -4.19
N TRP A 452 16.73 -8.40 -4.44
CA TRP A 452 16.39 -9.41 -5.45
C TRP A 452 14.99 -9.97 -5.24
N ALA A 453 14.68 -10.37 -4.01
CA ALA A 453 13.40 -10.97 -3.69
C ALA A 453 12.24 -9.98 -3.79
N ILE A 454 12.45 -8.71 -3.45
CA ILE A 454 11.45 -7.67 -3.64
C ILE A 454 11.19 -7.45 -5.12
N LEU A 455 12.23 -7.21 -5.93
CA LEU A 455 12.10 -6.95 -7.37
C LEU A 455 11.42 -8.10 -8.12
N LEU A 456 11.78 -9.35 -7.82
CA LEU A 456 11.15 -10.51 -8.44
C LEU A 456 9.68 -10.65 -8.03
N ASN A 457 9.35 -10.45 -6.75
CA ASN A 457 7.95 -10.52 -6.29
C ASN A 457 7.08 -9.39 -6.85
N THR A 458 7.65 -8.19 -7.06
CA THR A 458 6.97 -7.06 -7.74
C THR A 458 6.56 -7.41 -9.17
N ILE A 459 7.30 -8.29 -9.85
CA ILE A 459 6.94 -8.77 -11.20
C ILE A 459 5.98 -9.96 -11.13
N ILE A 460 6.30 -10.96 -10.29
CA ILE A 460 5.58 -12.24 -10.25
C ILE A 460 4.13 -12.06 -9.77
N GLY A 461 3.89 -11.22 -8.76
CA GLY A 461 2.55 -10.99 -8.21
C GLY A 461 1.56 -10.49 -9.25
N PRO A 462 1.80 -9.34 -9.90
CA PRO A 462 0.90 -8.79 -10.92
C PRO A 462 0.76 -9.73 -12.13
N VAL A 463 1.81 -10.41 -12.59
CA VAL A 463 1.71 -11.39 -13.68
C VAL A 463 0.78 -12.55 -13.30
N ALA A 464 0.92 -13.11 -12.10
CA ALA A 464 0.06 -14.19 -11.61
C ALA A 464 -1.41 -13.75 -11.52
N VAL A 465 -1.68 -12.56 -10.97
CA VAL A 465 -3.02 -11.98 -10.89
C VAL A 465 -3.60 -11.76 -12.29
N GLY A 466 -2.82 -11.18 -13.21
CA GLY A 466 -3.26 -10.93 -14.59
C GLY A 466 -3.67 -12.20 -15.33
N LEU A 467 -2.92 -13.29 -15.15
CA LEU A 467 -3.26 -14.61 -15.71
C LEU A 467 -4.54 -15.18 -15.08
N LEU A 468 -4.66 -15.13 -13.74
CA LEU A 468 -5.84 -15.62 -13.03
C LEU A 468 -7.11 -14.87 -13.44
N VAL A 469 -7.04 -13.55 -13.55
CA VAL A 469 -8.17 -12.71 -13.97
C VAL A 469 -8.56 -13.01 -15.41
N LYS A 470 -7.57 -13.14 -16.32
CA LYS A 470 -7.81 -13.46 -17.73
C LYS A 470 -8.53 -14.79 -17.93
N TYR A 471 -8.16 -15.84 -17.19
CA TYR A 471 -8.73 -17.18 -17.36
C TYR A 471 -9.96 -17.45 -16.49
N TYR A 472 -10.01 -16.91 -15.27
CA TYR A 472 -11.01 -17.28 -14.25
C TYR A 472 -11.81 -16.09 -13.71
N GLY A 473 -11.56 -14.85 -14.15
CA GLY A 473 -12.19 -13.64 -13.62
C GLY A 473 -13.72 -13.69 -13.59
N LYS A 474 -14.36 -14.20 -14.65
CA LYS A 474 -15.84 -14.35 -14.71
C LYS A 474 -16.36 -15.31 -13.64
N ARG A 475 -15.69 -16.46 -13.44
CA ARG A 475 -16.09 -17.45 -12.42
C ARG A 475 -15.89 -16.94 -11.00
N ILE A 476 -14.87 -16.11 -10.77
CA ILE A 476 -14.63 -15.48 -9.47
C ILE A 476 -15.71 -14.44 -9.19
N ALA A 477 -16.08 -13.64 -10.20
CA ALA A 477 -17.08 -12.58 -10.08
C ALA A 477 -18.52 -13.09 -9.87
N GLU A 478 -18.87 -14.23 -10.48
CA GLU A 478 -20.16 -14.91 -10.31
C GLU A 478 -20.19 -15.83 -9.07
N GLY A 479 -19.06 -15.99 -8.39
CA GLY A 479 -18.92 -16.84 -7.21
C GLY A 479 -19.45 -16.18 -5.91
N GLU A 480 -19.45 -16.95 -4.83
CA GLU A 480 -19.90 -16.49 -3.50
C GLU A 480 -19.10 -15.30 -2.93
N TRP A 481 -17.85 -15.18 -3.38
CA TRP A 481 -16.93 -14.08 -3.02
C TRP A 481 -16.80 -13.03 -4.13
N GLY A 482 -17.69 -13.09 -5.12
CA GLY A 482 -17.73 -12.25 -6.30
C GLY A 482 -18.37 -10.89 -6.06
N LEU A 483 -19.05 -10.34 -7.08
CA LEU A 483 -19.64 -9.00 -7.04
C LEU A 483 -20.70 -8.93 -5.94
N GLN A 484 -20.61 -7.91 -5.10
CA GLN A 484 -21.66 -7.63 -4.12
C GLN A 484 -22.81 -6.96 -4.88
N ASN A 485 -24.03 -7.50 -4.77
CA ASN A 485 -25.21 -6.77 -5.23
C ASN A 485 -25.27 -5.47 -4.40
N PRO A 486 -25.39 -4.28 -5.04
CA PRO A 486 -25.58 -3.05 -4.30
C PRO A 486 -26.78 -3.26 -3.39
N ALA A 487 -26.58 -3.02 -2.09
CA ALA A 487 -27.67 -3.08 -1.14
C ALA A 487 -28.81 -2.24 -1.73
N VAL A 488 -29.97 -2.88 -1.95
CA VAL A 488 -31.21 -2.16 -2.21
C VAL A 488 -31.33 -1.18 -1.06
N SER A 489 -31.14 0.10 -1.35
CA SER A 489 -31.46 1.17 -0.43
C SER A 489 -32.90 0.90 -0.02
N VAL A 490 -33.08 0.52 1.24
CA VAL A 490 -34.40 0.39 1.83
C VAL A 490 -34.99 1.79 1.71
N GLN A 491 -35.84 1.98 0.70
CA GLN A 491 -36.82 3.05 0.69
C GLN A 491 -37.71 2.79 1.90
N GLY A 492 -37.28 3.29 3.05
CA GLY A 492 -38.05 3.36 4.26
C GLY A 492 -38.91 4.60 4.19
N HIS A 493 -40.22 4.36 4.10
CA HIS A 493 -41.32 5.32 4.20
C HIS A 493 -41.22 6.27 5.39
#